data_AF-A0A2H5WCG6-F1
#
_entry.id   AF-A0A2H5WCG6-F1
#
_cell.length_a   1.000
_cell.length_b   1.000
_cell.length_c   1.000
_cell.angle_alpha   90.00
_cell.angle_beta   90.00
_cell.angle_gamma   90.00
#
_symmetry.space_group_name_H-M   'P 1'
#
loop_
_entity.id
_entity.type
_entity.pdbx_description
1 polymer ?
#
loop_
_entity_poly.entity_id
_entity_poly.type
_entity_poly.pdbx_seq_one_letter_code
_entity_poly.pdbx_strand_id
1 'polypeptide(L)'
;MRLLRTVLYVEALGLLAWAVLAGLFPGPVTAALGERVPHVAEPWVRMTAISAFGFAMMMVLVAVEIERRWWFAWAFVITALGIALLSAWTAVAGLLDARAPRPWWILAAVSGASAVALIVGIGKTGLERQPE
;
A
#
# COMPACT_ATOMS: atom_id res chain seq x y z
N MET A 1 20.09 -3.47 8.86
CA MET A 1 19.02 -3.12 7.89
C MET A 1 17.87 -4.13 7.87
N ARG A 2 17.77 -5.00 8.88
CA ARG A 2 16.86 -6.16 8.85
C ARG A 2 15.40 -5.73 8.94
N LEU A 3 15.10 -4.70 9.75
CA LEU A 3 13.72 -4.23 9.95
C LEU A 3 13.11 -3.69 8.65
N LEU A 4 13.81 -2.76 7.97
CA LEU A 4 13.31 -2.19 6.72
C LEU A 4 13.09 -3.27 5.66
N ARG A 5 14.02 -4.23 5.54
CA ARG A 5 13.87 -5.39 4.65
C ARG A 5 12.61 -6.20 4.98
N THR A 6 12.37 -6.49 6.26
CA THR A 6 11.16 -7.21 6.69
C THR A 6 9.89 -6.43 6.36
N VAL A 7 9.86 -5.13 6.63
CA VAL A 7 8.70 -4.28 6.32
C VAL A 7 8.39 -4.31 4.82
N LEU A 8 9.41 -4.13 3.97
CA LEU A 8 9.24 -4.19 2.52
C LEU A 8 8.68 -5.53 2.04
N TYR A 9 9.15 -6.66 2.60
CA TYR A 9 8.60 -7.97 2.24
C TYR A 9 7.16 -8.17 2.71
N VAL A 10 6.82 -7.70 3.92
CA VAL A 10 5.46 -7.80 4.44
C VAL A 10 4.50 -6.96 3.60
N GLU A 11 4.88 -5.73 3.24
CA GLU A 11 4.06 -4.88 2.37
C GLU A 11 3.95 -5.45 0.95
N ALA A 12 5.04 -5.95 0.38
CA ALA A 12 5.02 -6.62 -0.91
C ALA A 12 4.08 -7.82 -0.92
N LEU A 13 4.09 -8.63 0.16
CA LEU A 13 3.17 -9.76 0.30
C LEU A 13 1.71 -9.30 0.39
N GLY A 14 1.44 -8.22 1.13
CA GLY A 14 0.11 -7.62 1.20
C GLY A 14 -0.40 -7.11 -0.16
N LEU A 15 0.46 -6.43 -0.90
CA LEU A 15 0.17 -5.94 -2.25
C LEU A 15 -0.03 -7.09 -3.25
N LEU A 16 0.76 -8.17 -3.14
CA LEU A 16 0.58 -9.36 -3.95
C LEU A 16 -0.75 -10.06 -3.64
N ALA A 17 -1.10 -10.19 -2.36
CA ALA A 17 -2.39 -10.75 -1.97
C ALA A 17 -3.55 -9.91 -2.53
N TRP A 18 -3.44 -8.58 -2.46
CA TRP A 18 -4.41 -7.69 -3.10
C TRP A 18 -4.48 -7.91 -4.62
N ALA A 19 -3.33 -7.95 -5.30
CA ALA A 19 -3.27 -8.15 -6.75
C ALA A 19 -3.96 -9.46 -7.19
N VAL A 20 -3.75 -10.54 -6.44
CA VAL A 20 -4.40 -11.83 -6.71
C VAL A 20 -5.90 -11.74 -6.49
N LEU A 21 -6.34 -11.20 -5.35
CA LEU A 21 -7.76 -11.11 -4.99
C LEU A 21 -8.52 -10.18 -5.94
N ALA A 22 -8.02 -8.96 -6.14
CA ALA A 22 -8.64 -7.94 -6.99
C ALA A 22 -8.56 -8.30 -8.49
N GLY A 23 -7.51 -9.01 -8.92
CA GLY A 23 -7.35 -9.44 -10.31
C GLY A 23 -8.24 -10.62 -10.69
N LEU A 24 -8.30 -11.65 -9.84
CA LEU A 24 -9.03 -12.89 -10.13
C LEU A 24 -10.48 -12.87 -9.62
N PHE A 25 -10.75 -12.14 -8.54
CA PHE A 25 -12.04 -12.12 -7.86
C PHE A 25 -12.55 -10.68 -7.62
N PRO A 26 -12.73 -9.86 -8.68
CA PRO A 26 -13.13 -8.46 -8.53
C PRO A 26 -14.52 -8.29 -7.89
N GLY A 27 -15.51 -9.14 -8.24
CA GLY A 27 -16.87 -9.06 -7.69
C GLY A 27 -16.94 -9.26 -6.17
N PRO A 28 -16.35 -10.33 -5.60
CA PRO A 28 -16.26 -10.48 -4.15
C PRO A 28 -15.53 -9.32 -3.45
N VAL A 29 -14.51 -8.75 -4.09
CA VAL A 29 -13.76 -7.59 -3.55
C VAL A 29 -14.65 -6.34 -3.50
N THR A 30 -15.35 -6.00 -4.57
CA THR A 30 -16.26 -4.84 -4.59
C THR A 30 -17.44 -5.03 -3.63
N ALA A 31 -17.97 -6.24 -3.54
CA ALA A 31 -19.02 -6.58 -2.58
C ALA A 31 -18.55 -6.41 -1.12
N ALA A 32 -17.33 -6.84 -0.80
CA ALA A 32 -16.73 -6.67 0.53
C ALA A 32 -16.47 -5.19 0.88
N LEU A 33 -16.19 -4.36 -0.13
CA LEU A 33 -16.03 -2.91 0.01
C LEU A 33 -17.37 -2.16 0.17
N GLY A 34 -18.50 -2.85 0.00
CA GLY A 34 -19.85 -2.27 0.15
C GLY A 34 -20.40 -1.63 -1.12
N GLU A 35 -19.68 -1.73 -2.23
CA GLU A 35 -20.10 -1.20 -3.54
C GLU A 35 -21.04 -2.19 -4.24
N ARG A 36 -22.35 -1.94 -4.19
CA ARG A 36 -23.31 -2.59 -5.11
C ARG A 36 -23.31 -1.86 -6.46
N VAL A 37 -22.16 -1.83 -7.13
CA VAL A 37 -22.07 -1.19 -8.45
C VAL A 37 -22.44 -2.22 -9.53
N PRO A 38 -23.28 -1.89 -10.53
CA PRO A 38 -23.58 -2.80 -11.64
C PRO A 38 -22.29 -3.30 -12.31
N HIS A 39 -22.26 -4.57 -12.73
CA HIS A 39 -21.09 -5.33 -13.24
C HIS A 39 -20.24 -4.67 -14.36
N VAL A 40 -20.64 -3.51 -14.87
CA VAL A 40 -19.93 -2.74 -15.90
C VAL A 40 -18.79 -1.89 -15.30
N ALA A 41 -18.66 -1.80 -13.97
CA ALA A 41 -17.76 -0.88 -13.26
C ALA A 41 -16.54 -1.52 -12.54
N GLU A 42 -16.12 -2.73 -12.90
CA GLU A 42 -14.91 -3.35 -12.34
C GLU A 42 -13.54 -2.96 -12.97
N PRO A 43 -13.41 -2.12 -14.02
CA PRO A 43 -12.08 -1.82 -14.59
C PRO A 43 -11.09 -1.26 -13.59
N TRP A 44 -11.55 -0.40 -12.67
CA TRP A 44 -10.67 0.24 -11.69
C TRP A 44 -10.06 -0.78 -10.72
N VAL A 45 -10.81 -1.80 -10.29
CA VAL A 45 -10.33 -2.85 -9.38
C VAL A 45 -9.18 -3.61 -10.04
N ARG A 46 -9.36 -3.98 -11.31
CA ARG A 46 -8.32 -4.68 -12.08
C ARG A 46 -7.09 -3.80 -12.34
N MET A 47 -7.29 -2.50 -12.57
CA MET A 47 -6.17 -1.55 -12.68
C MET A 47 -5.38 -1.49 -11.37
N THR A 48 -6.05 -1.40 -10.21
CA THR A 48 -5.36 -1.42 -8.92
C THR A 48 -4.64 -2.73 -8.65
N ALA A 49 -5.18 -3.87 -9.11
CA ALA A 49 -4.51 -5.16 -9.01
C ALA A 49 -3.17 -5.17 -9.78
N ILE A 50 -3.17 -4.68 -11.02
CA ILE A 50 -1.96 -4.58 -11.85
C ILE A 50 -0.93 -3.65 -11.19
N SER A 51 -1.37 -2.48 -10.71
CA SER A 51 -0.50 -1.54 -10.01
C SER A 51 0.09 -2.16 -8.76
N ALA A 52 -0.71 -2.83 -7.92
CA ALA A 52 -0.26 -3.47 -6.70
C ALA A 52 0.78 -4.58 -6.97
N PHE A 53 0.57 -5.38 -8.02
CA PHE A 53 1.55 -6.37 -8.44
C PHE A 53 2.90 -5.74 -8.81
N GLY A 54 2.88 -4.68 -9.63
CA GLY A 54 4.09 -3.95 -9.99
C GLY A 54 4.81 -3.33 -8.77
N PHE A 55 4.05 -2.74 -7.84
CA PHE A 55 4.60 -2.21 -6.60
C PHE A 55 5.21 -3.29 -5.71
N ALA A 56 4.56 -4.46 -5.59
CA ALA A 56 5.09 -5.60 -4.84
C ALA A 56 6.45 -6.05 -5.38
N MET A 57 6.58 -6.18 -6.71
CA MET A 57 7.85 -6.52 -7.35
C MET A 57 8.93 -5.47 -7.07
N MET A 58 8.59 -4.18 -7.14
CA MET A 58 9.53 -3.09 -6.87
C MET A 58 9.99 -3.12 -5.40
N MET A 59 9.08 -3.36 -4.45
CA MET A 59 9.42 -3.49 -3.03
C MET A 59 10.37 -4.67 -2.77
N VAL A 60 10.12 -5.82 -3.41
CA VAL A 60 11.01 -6.99 -3.34
C VAL A 60 12.39 -6.66 -3.90
N LEU A 61 12.47 -5.99 -5.04
CA LEU A 61 13.75 -5.60 -5.65
C LEU A 61 14.55 -4.66 -4.74
N VAL A 62 13.89 -3.67 -4.13
CA VAL A 62 14.51 -2.79 -3.14
C VAL A 62 14.94 -3.56 -1.89
N ALA A 63 14.15 -4.55 -1.44
CA ALA A 63 14.47 -5.37 -0.27
C ALA A 63 15.70 -6.28 -0.48
N VAL A 64 15.85 -6.83 -1.70
CA VAL A 64 17.01 -7.64 -2.08
C VAL A 64 18.28 -6.78 -2.15
N GLU A 65 18.22 -5.61 -2.78
CA GLU A 65 19.36 -4.69 -2.91
C GLU A 65 19.38 -3.60 -1.84
N ILE A 66 18.87 -3.89 -0.64
CA ILE A 66 18.61 -2.86 0.39
C ILE A 66 19.86 -2.06 0.79
N GLU A 67 21.03 -2.70 0.80
CA GLU A 67 22.29 -2.05 1.20
C GLU A 67 22.67 -0.90 0.26
N ARG A 68 22.37 -1.03 -1.03
CA ARG A 68 22.63 -0.01 -2.05
C ARG A 68 21.43 0.91 -2.28
N ARG A 69 20.21 0.38 -2.17
CA ARG A 69 18.98 1.04 -2.61
C ARG A 69 18.01 1.43 -1.50
N TRP A 70 18.38 1.33 -0.22
CA TRP A 70 17.46 1.67 0.89
C TRP A 70 16.82 3.05 0.75
N TRP A 71 17.52 4.03 0.17
CA TRP A 71 16.97 5.37 -0.05
C TRP A 71 15.73 5.36 -0.96
N PHE A 72 15.61 4.41 -1.90
CA PHE A 72 14.42 4.24 -2.72
C PHE A 72 13.17 3.86 -1.91
N ALA A 73 13.33 3.38 -0.67
CA ALA A 73 12.19 3.12 0.21
C ALA A 73 11.38 4.40 0.53
N TRP A 74 11.97 5.59 0.37
CA TRP A 74 11.23 6.85 0.47
C TRP A 74 10.12 6.99 -0.55
N ALA A 75 10.24 6.38 -1.73
CA ALA A 75 9.15 6.38 -2.71
C ALA A 75 7.90 5.71 -2.13
N PHE A 76 8.07 4.57 -1.45
CA PHE A 76 6.98 3.86 -0.79
C PHE A 76 6.42 4.64 0.40
N VAL A 77 7.27 5.32 1.18
CA VAL A 77 6.82 6.20 2.28
C VAL A 77 5.92 7.31 1.74
N ILE A 78 6.36 8.02 0.70
CA ILE A 78 5.62 9.14 0.11
C ILE A 78 4.30 8.64 -0.48
N THR A 79 4.31 7.52 -1.19
CA THR A 79 3.09 6.91 -1.73
C THR A 79 2.13 6.50 -0.61
N ALA A 80 2.60 5.82 0.43
CA ALA A 80 1.78 5.38 1.55
C ALA A 80 1.19 6.57 2.33
N LEU A 81 1.97 7.62 2.60
CA LEU A 81 1.47 8.85 3.23
C LEU A 81 0.45 9.56 2.36
N GLY A 82 0.72 9.69 1.06
CA GLY A 82 -0.21 10.33 0.12
C GLY A 82 -1.56 9.61 0.07
N ILE A 83 -1.53 8.28 0.00
CA ILE A 83 -2.75 7.45 0.05
C ILE A 83 -3.44 7.61 1.40
N ALA A 84 -2.70 7.59 2.52
CA ALA A 84 -3.28 7.72 3.85
C ALA A 84 -4.01 9.05 4.03
N LEU A 85 -3.36 10.16 3.66
CA LEU A 85 -3.92 11.51 3.75
C LEU A 85 -5.12 11.69 2.84
N LEU A 86 -5.02 11.26 1.57
CA LEU A 86 -6.14 11.37 0.62
C LEU A 86 -7.34 10.52 1.06
N SER A 87 -7.10 9.32 1.59
CA SER A 87 -8.16 8.44 2.07
C SER A 87 -8.83 8.99 3.33
N ALA A 88 -8.04 9.51 4.29
CA ALA A 88 -8.57 10.16 5.47
C ALA A 88 -9.39 11.40 5.12
N TRP A 89 -8.87 12.24 4.20
CA TRP A 89 -9.59 13.41 3.71
C TRP A 89 -10.91 13.04 3.06
N THR A 90 -10.91 12.04 2.16
CA THR A 90 -12.12 11.52 1.51
C THR A 90 -13.14 11.04 2.53
N ALA A 91 -12.70 10.34 3.58
CA ALA A 91 -13.57 9.83 4.64
C ALA A 91 -14.19 10.96 5.48
N VAL A 92 -13.40 11.99 5.83
CA VAL A 92 -13.84 13.14 6.63
C VAL A 92 -14.77 14.04 5.84
N ALA A 93 -14.45 14.33 4.57
CA ALA A 93 -15.20 15.25 3.74
C ALA A 93 -16.43 14.59 3.07
N GLY A 94 -16.59 13.27 3.19
CA GLY A 94 -17.74 12.53 2.64
C GLY A 94 -17.84 12.60 1.11
N LEU A 95 -16.71 12.80 0.42
CA LEU A 95 -16.67 13.23 -0.99
C LEU A 95 -17.09 12.16 -2.00
N LEU A 96 -16.90 10.88 -1.69
CA LEU A 96 -17.09 9.80 -2.66
C LEU A 96 -18.27 8.88 -2.32
N ASP A 97 -18.50 8.57 -1.06
CA ASP A 97 -19.68 7.79 -0.67
C ASP A 97 -20.10 8.05 0.79
N ALA A 98 -21.09 8.93 0.98
CA ALA A 98 -21.64 9.23 2.30
C ALA A 98 -22.29 7.98 2.96
N ARG A 99 -22.60 6.93 2.18
CA ARG A 99 -23.25 5.71 2.70
C ARG A 99 -22.25 4.65 3.18
N ALA A 100 -20.98 4.72 2.76
CA ALA A 100 -19.95 3.74 3.14
C ALA A 100 -18.57 4.39 3.34
N PRO A 101 -18.34 5.14 4.43
CA PRO A 101 -17.02 5.75 4.72
C PRO A 101 -15.96 4.75 5.22
N ARG A 102 -16.37 3.53 5.57
CA ARG A 102 -15.51 2.48 6.15
C ARG A 102 -14.29 2.11 5.30
N PRO A 103 -14.40 1.81 4.00
CA PRO A 103 -13.24 1.47 3.17
C PRO A 103 -12.16 2.57 3.17
N TRP A 104 -12.56 3.84 3.18
CA TRP A 104 -11.63 4.97 3.22
C TRP A 104 -10.87 5.07 4.54
N TRP A 105 -11.53 4.82 5.67
CA TRP A 105 -10.85 4.73 6.96
C TRP A 105 -9.90 3.54 7.06
N ILE A 106 -10.30 2.38 6.53
CA ILE A 106 -9.44 1.19 6.51
C ILE A 106 -8.20 1.47 5.66
N LEU A 107 -8.38 2.04 4.46
CA LEU A 107 -7.28 2.39 3.57
C LEU A 107 -6.35 3.43 4.22
N ALA A 108 -6.92 4.46 4.85
CA ALA A 108 -6.16 5.45 5.60
C ALA A 108 -5.31 4.82 6.72
N ALA A 109 -5.91 3.93 7.50
CA ALA A 109 -5.24 3.26 8.61
C ALA A 109 -4.13 2.33 8.14
N VAL A 110 -4.40 1.50 7.12
CA VAL A 110 -3.41 0.54 6.57
C VAL A 110 -2.25 1.30 5.93
N SER A 111 -2.51 2.29 5.07
CA SER A 111 -1.45 3.07 4.44
C SER A 111 -0.68 3.93 5.44
N GLY A 112 -1.35 4.46 6.47
CA GLY A 112 -0.69 5.17 7.57
C GLY A 112 0.23 4.26 8.37
N ALA A 113 -0.22 3.04 8.70
CA ALA A 113 0.60 2.05 9.40
C ALA A 113 1.83 1.64 8.56
N SER A 114 1.65 1.42 7.26
CA SER A 114 2.75 1.17 6.30
C SER A 114 3.77 2.31 6.27
N ALA A 115 3.31 3.55 6.13
CA ALA A 115 4.19 4.72 6.14
C ALA A 115 5.01 4.79 7.43
N VAL A 116 4.37 4.60 8.60
CA VAL A 116 5.07 4.60 9.90
C VAL A 116 6.08 3.46 9.97
N ALA A 117 5.72 2.25 9.55
CA ALA A 117 6.61 1.08 9.57
C ALA A 117 7.84 1.31 8.69
N LEU A 118 7.66 1.86 7.49
CA LEU A 118 8.74 2.21 6.58
C LEU A 118 9.64 3.33 7.13
N ILE A 119 9.06 4.39 7.70
CA ILE A 119 9.83 5.48 8.34
C ILE A 119 10.68 4.95 9.49
N VAL A 120 10.10 4.11 10.36
CA VAL A 120 10.82 3.47 11.47
C VAL A 120 11.93 2.56 10.93
N GLY A 121 11.65 1.80 9.86
CA GLY A 121 12.63 0.98 9.16
C GLY A 121 13.81 1.81 8.65
N ILE A 122 13.52 2.91 7.92
CA ILE A 122 14.52 3.82 7.36
C ILE A 122 15.35 4.49 8.46
N GLY A 123 14.70 5.01 9.51
CA GLY A 123 15.38 5.63 10.63
C GLY A 123 16.39 4.70 11.30
N LYS A 124 16.02 3.42 11.48
CA LYS A 124 16.96 2.41 11.99
C LYS A 124 18.08 2.07 11.00
N THR A 125 17.79 2.03 9.69
CA THR A 125 18.85 1.79 8.70
C THR A 125 19.91 2.90 8.66
N GLY A 126 19.53 4.15 8.94
CA GLY A 126 20.48 5.26 9.06
C GLY A 126 21.44 5.11 10.25
N LEU A 127 21.01 4.44 11.32
CA LEU A 127 21.84 4.16 12.52
C LEU A 127 22.73 2.93 12.37
N GLU A 128 22.30 1.95 11.55
CA GLU A 128 23.05 0.72 11.30
C GLU A 128 24.15 0.88 10.24
N ARG A 129 24.19 2.02 9.54
CA ARG A 129 25.22 2.31 8.53
C ARG A 129 26.50 2.75 9.24
N GLN A 130 27.47 1.84 9.35
CA GLN A 130 28.83 2.24 9.68
C GLN A 130 29.40 3.03 8.49
N PRO A 131 30.04 4.19 8.72
CA PRO A 131 30.80 4.85 7.67
C PRO A 131 31.93 3.90 7.26
N GLU A 132 32.03 3.61 5.96
CA GLU A 132 33.23 3.00 5.39
C GLU A 132 34.43 3.95 5.54
#